data_AF-G2JC43-F1
#
_entry.id   AF-G2JC43-F1
#
_cell.length_a   1.000
_cell.length_b   1.000
_cell.length_c   1.000
_cell.angle_alpha   90.00
_cell.angle_beta   90.00
_cell.angle_gamma   90.00
#
_symmetry.space_group_name_H-M   'P 1'
#
loop_
_entity.id
_entity.type
_entity.pdbx_description
1 polymer ?
#
loop_
_entity_poly.entity_id
_entity_poly.type
_entity_poly.pdbx_seq_one_letter_code
_entity_poly.pdbx_strand_id
1 'polypeptide(L)'
;MIDIATLTGACVIALGHHRSGLYTKEEALSEELLAAAQQALDPAWRMPLDEEYQESLKSNFADMTNTGGRSAGSITAACFLARFARGYPWAHLDIAGIAYKSGKEKGATARPVPLLMQFLTGRAG
;
A
#
# COMPACT_ATOMS: atom_id res chain seq x y z
N MET A 1 -7.74 8.96 5.73
CA MET A 1 -6.62 8.37 6.50
C MET A 1 -5.70 7.64 5.53
N ILE A 2 -4.39 7.72 5.74
CA ILE A 2 -3.40 6.98 4.95
C ILE A 2 -2.49 6.26 5.92
N ASP A 3 -2.35 4.95 5.79
CA ASP A 3 -1.34 4.19 6.53
C ASP A 3 -0.20 3.76 5.60
N ILE A 4 1.00 3.66 6.17
CA ILE A 4 2.26 3.42 5.46
C ILE A 4 3.03 2.34 6.22
N ALA A 5 3.37 1.24 5.56
CA ALA A 5 4.09 0.16 6.21
C ALA A 5 5.01 -0.59 5.25
N THR A 6 6.14 -1.07 5.76
CA THR A 6 6.96 -2.10 5.10
C THR A 6 6.30 -3.47 5.32
N LEU A 7 5.13 -3.70 4.70
CA LEU A 7 4.21 -4.73 5.14
C LEU A 7 4.52 -6.11 4.55
N THR A 8 4.69 -6.22 3.23
CA THR A 8 4.76 -7.54 2.58
C THR A 8 5.95 -7.73 1.66
N GLY A 9 6.62 -8.89 1.79
CA GLY A 9 7.57 -9.36 0.77
C GLY A 9 6.89 -9.63 -0.59
N ALA A 10 5.58 -9.89 -0.59
CA ALA A 10 4.79 -10.05 -1.81
C ALA A 10 4.75 -8.76 -2.65
N CYS A 11 4.71 -7.58 -2.02
CA CYS A 11 4.79 -6.30 -2.74
C CYS A 11 6.14 -6.15 -3.45
N VAL A 12 7.23 -6.59 -2.81
CA VAL A 12 8.58 -6.58 -3.42
C VAL A 12 8.62 -7.47 -4.66
N ILE A 13 8.01 -8.66 -4.59
CA ILE A 13 7.93 -9.57 -5.75
C ILE A 13 7.11 -8.96 -6.88
N ALA A 14 6.00 -8.28 -6.56
CA ALA A 14 5.09 -7.71 -7.55
C ALA A 14 5.62 -6.44 -8.24
N LEU A 15 6.20 -5.50 -7.47
CA LEU A 15 6.55 -4.15 -7.94
C LEU A 15 8.06 -3.84 -7.85
N GLY A 16 8.86 -4.77 -7.35
CA GLY A 16 10.30 -4.61 -7.18
C GLY A 16 10.64 -3.50 -6.19
N HIS A 17 11.75 -2.81 -6.48
CA HIS A 17 12.27 -1.71 -5.66
C HIS A 17 11.98 -0.32 -6.25
N HIS A 18 11.01 -0.25 -7.15
CA HIS A 18 10.74 0.95 -7.93
C HIS A 18 9.49 1.69 -7.44
N ARG A 19 8.41 0.97 -7.17
CA ARG A 19 7.10 1.54 -6.85
C ARG A 19 6.57 1.07 -5.49
N SER A 20 5.90 1.96 -4.78
CA SER A 20 5.05 1.59 -3.64
C SER A 20 3.78 0.89 -4.14
N GLY A 21 3.27 -0.08 -3.39
CA GLY A 21 1.93 -0.64 -3.62
C GLY A 21 0.87 0.26 -2.99
N LEU A 22 -0.05 0.79 -3.78
CA LEU A 22 -1.18 1.61 -3.31
C LEU A 22 -2.46 0.78 -3.33
N TYR A 23 -3.16 0.76 -2.20
CA TYR A 23 -4.40 0.03 -2.03
C TYR A 23 -5.47 0.97 -1.48
N THR A 24 -6.58 1.12 -2.19
CA THR A 24 -7.73 1.89 -1.73
C THR A 24 -8.98 1.51 -2.51
N LYS A 25 -10.14 1.59 -1.84
CA LYS A 25 -11.46 1.50 -2.48
C LYS A 25 -11.95 2.85 -3.01
N GLU A 26 -11.31 3.94 -2.61
CA GLU A 26 -11.74 5.30 -2.92
C GLU A 26 -11.03 5.82 -4.17
N GLU A 27 -11.79 5.97 -5.27
CA GLU A 27 -11.24 6.36 -6.58
C GLU A 27 -10.54 7.72 -6.51
N ALA A 28 -11.22 8.74 -5.98
CA ALA A 28 -10.68 10.09 -5.89
C ALA A 28 -9.38 10.14 -5.06
N LEU A 29 -9.33 9.41 -3.94
CA LEU A 29 -8.13 9.34 -3.11
C LEU A 29 -6.98 8.64 -3.85
N SER A 30 -7.28 7.61 -4.63
CA SER A 30 -6.28 6.96 -5.48
C SER A 30 -5.71 7.93 -6.51
N GLU A 31 -6.56 8.67 -7.22
CA GLU A 31 -6.15 9.62 -8.25
C GLU A 31 -5.26 10.73 -7.66
N GLU A 32 -5.65 11.32 -6.53
CA GLU A 32 -4.86 12.33 -5.83
C GLU A 32 -3.47 11.81 -5.44
N LEU A 33 -3.39 10.61 -4.86
CA LEU A 33 -2.13 10.01 -4.44
C LEU A 33 -1.23 9.66 -5.63
N LEU A 34 -1.79 9.16 -6.72
CA LEU A 34 -1.04 8.83 -7.93
C LEU A 34 -0.54 10.10 -8.64
N ALA A 35 -1.34 11.17 -8.68
CA ALA A 35 -0.91 12.46 -9.21
C ALA A 35 0.24 13.05 -8.37
N ALA A 36 0.11 13.01 -7.03
CA ALA A 36 1.18 13.44 -6.13
C ALA A 36 2.46 12.61 -6.29
N ALA A 37 2.34 11.29 -6.41
CA ALA A 37 3.44 10.37 -6.67
C ALA A 37 4.18 10.72 -7.97
N GLN A 38 3.44 11.03 -9.03
CA GLN A 38 4.00 11.44 -10.32
C GLN A 38 4.75 12.77 -10.21
N GLN A 39 4.17 13.77 -9.56
CA GLN A 39 4.79 15.09 -9.39
C GLN A 39 6.05 15.03 -8.50
N ALA A 40 6.02 14.21 -7.45
CA ALA A 40 7.12 14.05 -6.51
C ALA A 40 8.25 13.13 -7.03
N LEU A 41 8.10 12.54 -8.21
CA LEU A 41 8.98 11.49 -8.75
C LEU A 41 9.18 10.31 -7.77
N ASP A 42 8.15 10.02 -6.98
CA ASP A 42 8.11 8.93 -6.01
C ASP A 42 6.94 8.00 -6.37
N PRO A 43 7.11 7.13 -7.38
CA PRO A 43 6.01 6.46 -8.02
C PRO A 43 5.36 5.41 -7.11
N ALA A 44 4.04 5.36 -7.14
CA ALA A 44 3.23 4.26 -6.62
C ALA A 44 2.53 3.53 -7.78
N TRP A 45 1.93 2.38 -7.48
CA TRP A 45 1.06 1.65 -8.39
C TRP A 45 -0.18 1.17 -7.66
N ARG A 46 -1.37 1.44 -8.21
CA ARG A 46 -2.61 0.98 -7.62
C ARG A 46 -2.81 -0.52 -7.86
N MET A 47 -3.09 -1.22 -6.79
CA MET A 47 -3.37 -2.65 -6.76
C MET A 47 -4.86 -2.87 -6.45
N PRO A 48 -5.46 -4.00 -6.90
CA PRO A 48 -6.87 -4.27 -6.67
C PRO A 48 -7.17 -4.53 -5.18
N LEU A 49 -8.43 -4.31 -4.79
CA LEU A 49 -8.98 -4.60 -3.46
C LEU A 49 -10.36 -5.25 -3.57
N ASP A 50 -10.49 -6.13 -4.56
CA ASP A 50 -11.76 -6.78 -4.90
C ASP A 50 -12.19 -7.77 -3.81
N GLU A 51 -13.49 -8.08 -3.77
CA GLU A 51 -14.09 -8.90 -2.71
C GLU A 51 -13.59 -10.34 -2.75
N GLU A 52 -13.21 -10.85 -3.92
CA GLU A 52 -12.68 -12.20 -4.12
C GLU A 52 -11.42 -12.46 -3.29
N TYR A 53 -10.60 -11.43 -3.04
CA TYR A 53 -9.41 -11.55 -2.19
C TYR A 53 -9.73 -11.61 -0.70
N GLN A 54 -10.91 -11.13 -0.27
CA GLN A 54 -11.36 -11.20 1.13
C GLN A 54 -11.69 -12.63 1.57
N GLU A 55 -12.07 -13.49 0.63
CA GLU A 55 -12.42 -14.89 0.88
C GLU A 55 -11.22 -15.68 1.43
N SER A 56 -10.01 -15.34 0.99
CA SER A 56 -8.76 -15.94 1.48
C SER A 56 -8.50 -15.70 2.97
N LEU A 57 -9.18 -14.72 3.59
CA LEU A 57 -9.02 -14.38 5.01
C LEU A 57 -10.05 -15.07 5.93
N LYS A 58 -10.88 -15.99 5.42
CA LYS A 58 -11.86 -16.71 6.23
C LYS A 58 -11.17 -17.62 7.24
N SER A 59 -11.67 -17.63 8.47
CA SER A 59 -11.19 -18.48 9.56
C SER A 59 -12.33 -19.37 10.06
N ASN A 60 -12.01 -20.60 10.48
CA ASN A 60 -12.96 -21.53 11.09
C ASN A 60 -13.22 -21.21 12.58
N PHE A 61 -12.43 -20.33 13.19
CA PHE A 61 -12.44 -20.09 14.64
C PHE A 61 -12.62 -18.62 15.03
N ALA A 62 -12.29 -17.69 14.13
CA ALA A 62 -12.29 -16.26 14.39
C ALA A 62 -12.95 -15.51 13.23
N ASP A 63 -13.17 -14.20 13.38
CA ASP A 63 -13.78 -13.37 12.32
C ASP A 63 -12.94 -13.33 11.04
N MET A 64 -11.61 -13.51 11.16
CA MET A 64 -10.68 -13.62 10.04
C MET A 64 -9.34 -14.25 10.46
N THR A 65 -8.58 -14.72 9.48
CA THR A 65 -7.15 -14.99 9.63
C THR A 65 -6.34 -13.72 9.35
N ASN A 66 -5.12 -13.64 9.90
CA ASN A 66 -4.19 -12.55 9.60
C ASN A 66 -3.36 -12.79 8.33
N THR A 67 -3.59 -13.90 7.62
CA THR A 67 -2.88 -14.26 6.39
C THR A 67 -3.82 -14.96 5.41
N GLY A 68 -3.74 -14.57 4.14
CA GLY A 68 -4.52 -15.14 3.03
C GLY A 68 -3.77 -16.22 2.23
N GLY A 69 -2.63 -16.70 2.74
CA GLY A 69 -1.76 -17.63 2.03
C GLY A 69 -0.75 -16.95 1.11
N ARG A 70 -0.14 -17.73 0.20
CA ARG A 70 0.97 -17.26 -0.65
C ARG A 70 0.50 -16.40 -1.83
N SER A 71 -0.62 -16.77 -2.44
CA SER A 71 -1.15 -16.07 -3.62
C SER A 71 -1.71 -14.71 -3.23
N ALA A 72 -1.39 -13.67 -4.01
CA ALA A 72 -1.86 -12.31 -3.77
C ALA A 72 -1.59 -11.79 -2.34
N GLY A 73 -0.45 -12.17 -1.73
CA GLY A 73 -0.12 -11.84 -0.34
C GLY A 73 -0.14 -10.35 -0.01
N SER A 74 0.23 -9.48 -0.95
CA SER A 74 0.19 -8.02 -0.74
C SER A 74 -1.24 -7.48 -0.76
N ILE A 75 -2.10 -7.99 -1.66
CA ILE A 75 -3.52 -7.63 -1.75
C ILE A 75 -4.27 -8.14 -0.52
N THR A 76 -4.09 -9.41 -0.13
CA THR A 76 -4.77 -9.99 1.04
C THR A 76 -4.37 -9.32 2.35
N ALA A 77 -3.12 -8.87 2.49
CA ALA A 77 -2.71 -8.04 3.62
C ALA A 77 -3.43 -6.68 3.64
N ALA A 78 -3.57 -6.03 2.50
CA ALA A 78 -4.36 -4.79 2.40
C ALA A 78 -5.85 -5.04 2.65
N CYS A 79 -6.41 -6.17 2.20
CA CYS A 79 -7.77 -6.60 2.51
C CYS A 79 -8.01 -6.76 4.01
N PHE A 80 -7.01 -7.29 4.74
CA PHE A 80 -7.05 -7.39 6.20
C PHE A 80 -7.14 -6.00 6.85
N LEU A 81 -6.27 -5.07 6.46
CA LEU A 81 -6.28 -3.69 6.96
C LEU A 81 -7.60 -2.96 6.64
N ALA A 82 -8.15 -3.15 5.44
CA ALA A 82 -9.39 -2.55 5.01
C ALA A 82 -10.60 -2.92 5.91
N ARG A 83 -10.55 -4.06 6.62
CA ARG A 83 -11.63 -4.43 7.56
C ARG A 83 -11.69 -3.52 8.79
N PHE A 84 -10.59 -2.88 9.14
CA PHE A 84 -10.50 -1.93 10.25
C PHE A 84 -10.69 -0.47 9.82
N ALA A 85 -10.54 -0.19 8.53
CA ALA A 85 -10.69 1.15 7.97
C ALA A 85 -12.09 1.41 7.39
N ARG A 86 -13.12 1.09 8.17
CA ARG A 86 -14.52 1.32 7.77
C ARG A 86 -15.00 2.69 8.24
N GLY A 87 -15.79 3.38 7.42
CA GLY A 87 -16.45 4.63 7.79
C GLY A 87 -15.65 5.91 7.52
N TYR A 88 -14.52 5.81 6.82
CA TYR A 88 -13.76 6.98 6.36
C TYR A 88 -12.94 6.64 5.10
N PRO A 89 -12.61 7.63 4.24
CA PRO A 89 -11.72 7.41 3.11
C PRO A 89 -10.34 6.92 3.58
N TRP A 90 -9.89 5.81 3.02
CA TRP A 90 -8.67 5.13 3.45
C TRP A 90 -7.81 4.66 2.27
N ALA A 91 -6.49 4.79 2.43
CA ALA A 91 -5.52 4.19 1.52
C ALA A 91 -4.36 3.59 2.33
N HIS A 92 -3.82 2.49 1.82
CA HIS A 92 -2.60 1.85 2.31
C HIS A 92 -1.48 1.97 1.28
N LEU A 93 -0.29 2.34 1.76
CA LEU A 93 0.95 2.31 1.00
C LEU A 93 1.88 1.21 1.55
N ASP A 94 2.02 0.12 0.80
CA ASP A 94 3.05 -0.89 1.05
C ASP A 94 4.37 -0.41 0.44
N ILE A 95 5.33 -0.11 1.33
CA ILE A 95 6.63 0.46 0.98
C ILE A 95 7.77 -0.53 1.18
N ALA A 96 7.48 -1.82 1.37
CA ALA A 96 8.50 -2.84 1.64
C ALA A 96 9.60 -2.86 0.57
N GLY A 97 9.26 -2.63 -0.70
CA GLY A 97 10.21 -2.61 -1.81
C GLY A 97 11.05 -1.33 -1.89
N ILE A 98 10.53 -0.21 -1.40
CA ILE A 98 11.10 1.11 -1.68
C ILE A 98 11.71 1.81 -0.47
N ALA A 99 11.42 1.36 0.75
CA ALA A 99 11.86 2.02 1.99
C ALA A 99 13.38 1.95 2.25
N TYR A 100 14.06 0.93 1.73
CA TYR A 100 15.50 0.74 1.91
C TYR A 100 16.15 0.03 0.73
N LYS A 101 17.47 0.21 0.60
CA LYS A 101 18.35 -0.53 -0.32
C LYS A 101 19.12 -1.63 0.42
N SER A 102 19.44 -2.68 -0.32
CA SER A 102 20.32 -3.78 0.12
C SER A 102 21.68 -3.73 -0.59
N GLY A 103 22.61 -4.60 -0.19
CA GLY A 103 23.92 -4.70 -0.83
C GLY A 103 24.90 -3.61 -0.38
N LYS A 104 25.76 -3.16 -1.30
CA LYS A 104 26.84 -2.21 -0.98
C LYS A 104 26.33 -0.82 -0.58
N GLU A 105 25.19 -0.40 -1.14
CA GLU A 105 24.53 0.87 -0.81
C GLU A 105 23.44 0.71 0.26
N LYS A 106 23.66 -0.15 1.26
CA LYS A 106 22.66 -0.42 2.30
C LYS A 106 22.29 0.86 3.04
N GLY A 107 21.01 1.21 3.02
CA GLY A 107 20.51 2.42 3.67
C GLY A 107 19.03 2.66 3.41
N ALA A 108 18.39 3.47 4.26
CA ALA A 108 17.01 3.89 4.06
C ALA A 108 16.93 4.92 2.91
N THR A 109 15.84 4.89 2.14
CA THR A 109 15.60 5.84 1.04
C THR A 109 14.77 7.04 1.45
N ALA A 110 14.16 6.99 2.65
CA ALA A 110 13.14 7.92 3.14
C ALA A 110 11.85 8.00 2.31
N ARG A 111 11.68 7.13 1.30
CA ARG A 111 10.40 7.03 0.57
C ARG A 111 9.35 6.37 1.48
N PRO A 112 8.09 6.87 1.52
CA PRO A 112 7.46 7.73 0.52
C PRO A 112 7.28 9.20 0.96
N VAL A 113 8.25 9.78 1.69
CA VAL A 113 8.13 11.18 2.17
C VAL A 113 7.85 12.18 1.04
N PRO A 114 8.52 12.15 -0.13
CA PRO A 114 8.22 13.08 -1.22
C PRO A 114 6.78 13.00 -1.71
N LEU A 115 6.25 11.78 -1.92
CA LEU A 115 4.85 11.56 -2.30
C LEU A 115 3.90 12.20 -1.28
N LEU A 116 4.08 11.89 0.00
CA LEU A 116 3.18 12.34 1.06
C LEU A 116 3.22 13.86 1.25
N MET A 117 4.41 14.47 1.16
CA MET A 117 4.55 15.92 1.21
C MET A 117 3.87 16.61 0.03
N GLN A 118 4.01 16.06 -1.18
CA GLN A 118 3.34 16.59 -2.36
C GLN A 118 1.81 16.48 -2.24
N PHE A 119 1.32 15.34 -1.76
CA PHE A 119 -0.11 15.12 -1.52
C PHE A 119 -0.69 16.12 -0.50
N LEU A 120 -0.02 16.31 0.64
CA LEU A 120 -0.48 17.27 1.65
C LEU A 120 -0.42 18.72 1.15
N THR A 121 0.63 19.07 0.40
CA THR A 121 0.76 20.41 -0.20
C THR A 121 -0.37 20.68 -1.19
N GLY A 122 -0.70 19.70 -2.03
CA GLY A 122 -1.82 19.80 -2.98
C GLY A 122 -3.19 19.96 -2.32
N ARG A 123 -3.37 19.49 -1.08
CA ARG A 123 -4.60 19.67 -0.29
C ARG A 123 -4.65 20.95 0.54
N ALA A 124 -3.51 21.61 0.75
CA ALA A 124 -3.40 22.81 1.56
C ALA A 124 -3.61 24.10 0.76
N GLY A 125 -3.53 24.04 -0.57
CA GLY A 125 -3.88 25.13 -1.49
C GLY A 125 -5.36 25.11 -1.85
#